data_AF-A0A9P0D3X6-F1
#
_entry.id   AF-A0A9P0D3X6-F1
#
_cell.length_a   1.000
_cell.length_b   1.000
_cell.length_c   1.000
_cell.angle_alpha   90.00
_cell.angle_beta   90.00
_cell.angle_gamma   90.00
#
_symmetry.space_group_name_H-M   'P 1'
#
loop_
_entity.id
_entity.type
_entity.pdbx_description
1 polymer ?
#
loop_
_entity_poly.entity_id
_entity_poly.type
_entity_poly.pdbx_seq_one_letter_code
_entity_poly.pdbx_strand_id
1 'polypeptide(L)'
;MIYFSGDRTSSIEGTATLASKNGDAILDVEFDIIGVPVHAPYNVISTDYTSYAVVYSCSEILGITYSSTSWILTREQNPPESLIKKGYSILEGQKIKTDSLKKTNQENCN
;
A
#
# COMPACT_ATOMS: atom_id res chain seq x y z
N MET A 1 -3.28 6.53 1.20
CA MET A 1 -3.55 7.97 1.06
C MET A 1 -4.58 8.32 2.11
N ILE A 2 -4.15 8.95 3.21
CA ILE A 2 -5.03 9.44 4.29
C ILE A 2 -5.56 10.80 3.82
N TYR A 3 -6.88 11.01 3.88
CA TYR A 3 -7.51 12.24 3.41
C TYR A 3 -7.32 13.38 4.42
N PHE A 4 -6.63 14.45 4.01
CA PHE A 4 -6.79 15.78 4.58
C PHE A 4 -7.60 16.62 3.59
N SER A 5 -8.73 17.20 4.04
CA SER A 5 -9.50 18.13 3.23
C SER A 5 -8.77 19.46 3.13
N GLY A 6 -8.34 19.83 1.92
CA GLY A 6 -7.75 21.13 1.62
C GLY A 6 -6.58 20.96 0.66
N ASP A 7 -6.32 22.01 -0.12
CA ASP A 7 -5.30 22.22 -1.16
C ASP A 7 -3.84 22.09 -0.66
N ARG A 8 -3.58 21.19 0.29
CA ARG A 8 -2.31 20.99 0.99
C ARG A 8 -1.74 19.65 0.58
N THR A 9 -0.65 19.69 -0.18
CA THR A 9 0.23 18.54 -0.36
C THR A 9 0.66 18.05 1.03
N SER A 10 0.38 16.79 1.32
CA SER A 10 0.84 16.13 2.54
C SER A 10 1.80 15.01 2.15
N SER A 11 2.90 14.92 2.89
CA SER A 11 3.86 13.83 2.77
C SER A 11 4.08 13.22 4.14
N ILE A 12 4.49 11.97 4.13
CA ILE A 12 4.95 11.25 5.31
C ILE A 12 6.21 10.50 4.89
N GLU A 13 7.23 10.57 5.72
CA GLU A 13 8.47 9.82 5.52
C GLU A 13 8.44 8.57 6.40
N GLY A 14 9.03 7.50 5.89
CA GLY A 14 9.12 6.24 6.60
C GLY A 14 10.26 5.39 6.08
N THR A 15 10.69 4.44 6.90
CA THR A 15 11.78 3.52 6.61
C THR A 15 11.24 2.11 6.51
N ALA A 16 11.58 1.39 5.44
CA ALA A 16 11.21 -0.01 5.26
C ALA A 16 12.42 -0.92 5.47
N THR A 17 12.29 -1.93 6.33
CA THR A 17 13.30 -2.98 6.53
C THR A 17 12.71 -4.36 6.23
N LEU A 18 13.56 -5.31 5.85
CA LEU A 18 13.11 -6.68 5.61
C LEU A 18 12.78 -7.35 6.95
N ALA A 19 11.51 -7.65 7.19
CA ALA A 19 11.07 -8.33 8.41
C ALA A 19 11.21 -9.85 8.31
N SER A 20 11.07 -10.39 7.10
CA SER A 20 11.04 -11.83 6.88
C SER A 20 12.40 -12.49 7.06
N LYS A 21 12.42 -13.58 7.83
CA LYS A 21 13.59 -14.44 8.03
C LYS A 21 13.54 -15.73 7.17
N ASN A 22 12.40 -15.99 6.53
CA ASN A 22 12.09 -17.28 5.89
C ASN A 22 11.78 -17.18 4.38
N GLY A 23 12.07 -16.04 3.75
CA GLY A 23 11.85 -15.84 2.32
C GLY A 23 10.50 -15.25 1.93
N ASP A 24 9.59 -15.03 2.88
CA ASP A 24 8.37 -14.26 2.63
C ASP A 24 8.68 -12.80 2.30
N ALA A 25 7.89 -12.16 1.43
CA ALA A 25 8.10 -10.77 1.05
C ALA A 25 7.40 -9.80 2.03
N ILE A 26 7.84 -9.81 3.29
CA ILE A 26 7.30 -8.97 4.37
C ILE A 26 8.30 -7.87 4.73
N LEU A 27 7.84 -6.63 4.65
CA LEU A 27 8.58 -5.44 5.07
C LEU A 27 8.00 -4.93 6.39
N ASP A 28 8.87 -4.57 7.34
CA ASP A 28 8.50 -3.74 8.49
C ASP A 28 8.71 -2.28 8.08
N VAL A 29 7.60 -1.56 7.91
CA VAL A 29 7.62 -0.15 7.52
C VAL A 29 7.31 0.70 8.73
N GLU A 30 8.25 1.54 9.13
CA GLU A 30 8.12 2.48 10.24
C GLU A 30 7.87 3.88 9.70
N PHE A 31 6.82 4.54 10.18
CA PHE A 31 6.54 5.95 9.91
C PHE A 31 6.72 6.77 11.19
N ASP A 32 7.40 7.92 11.10
CA ASP A 32 7.49 8.89 12.19
C ASP A 32 6.29 9.84 12.11
N ILE A 33 5.32 9.64 13.01
CA ILE A 33 4.15 10.52 13.14
C ILE A 33 4.33 11.37 14.39
N ILE A 34 4.90 12.57 14.21
CA ILE A 34 5.05 13.57 15.27
C ILE A 34 5.87 13.01 16.45
N GLY A 35 6.99 12.35 16.16
CA GLY A 35 7.88 11.75 17.16
C GLY A 35 7.39 10.40 17.70
N VAL A 36 6.32 9.84 17.14
CA VAL A 36 5.80 8.51 17.50
C VAL A 36 6.05 7.54 16.35
N PRO A 37 6.88 6.49 16.56
CA PRO A 37 7.08 5.46 15.55
C PRO A 37 5.83 4.60 15.42
N VAL A 38 5.30 4.50 14.20
CA VAL A 38 4.17 3.65 13.85
C VAL A 38 4.62 2.59 12.87
N HIS A 39 4.55 1.33 13.30
CA HIS A 39 4.93 0.18 12.49
C HIS A 39 3.73 -0.34 11.68
N ALA A 40 3.96 -0.57 10.39
CA ALA A 40 2.99 -1.14 9.48
C ALA A 40 3.66 -2.25 8.65
N PRO A 41 3.28 -3.53 8.85
CA PRO A 41 3.83 -4.62 8.06
C PRO A 41 3.26 -4.56 6.65
N TYR A 42 4.12 -4.48 5.64
CA TYR A 42 3.75 -4.46 4.24
C TYR A 42 4.07 -5.81 3.62
N ASN A 43 3.02 -6.57 3.29
CA ASN A 43 3.13 -7.86 2.64
C ASN A 43 3.03 -7.67 1.13
N VAL A 44 4.12 -7.91 0.41
CA VAL A 44 4.12 -7.91 -1.06
C VAL A 44 3.56 -9.26 -1.53
N ILE A 45 2.28 -9.27 -1.90
CA ILE A 45 1.56 -10.48 -2.33
C ILE A 45 2.09 -10.94 -3.69
N SER A 46 2.34 -9.99 -4.59
CA SER A 46 2.82 -10.28 -5.93
C SER A 46 3.49 -9.04 -6.53
N THR A 47 4.59 -9.24 -7.24
CA THR A 47 5.24 -8.20 -8.03
C THR A 47 5.98 -8.84 -9.18
N ASP A 48 6.15 -8.12 -10.28
CA ASP A 48 7.09 -8.49 -11.33
C ASP A 48 8.40 -7.70 -11.25
N TYR A 49 8.58 -6.92 -10.18
CA TYR A 49 9.71 -6.02 -9.94
C TYR A 49 9.88 -4.90 -10.97
N THR A 50 9.16 -4.90 -12.09
CA THR A 50 9.40 -4.01 -13.22
C THR A 50 8.22 -3.12 -13.59
N SER A 51 6.99 -3.52 -13.29
CA SER A 51 5.79 -2.79 -13.69
C SER A 51 4.75 -2.64 -12.59
N TYR A 52 4.58 -3.64 -11.71
CA TYR A 52 3.55 -3.60 -10.67
C TYR A 52 3.96 -4.26 -9.36
N ALA A 53 3.29 -3.85 -8.27
CA ALA A 53 3.30 -4.55 -7.00
C ALA A 53 1.90 -4.52 -6.37
N VAL A 54 1.44 -5.68 -5.89
CA VAL A 54 0.23 -5.81 -5.07
C VAL A 54 0.67 -5.95 -3.63
N VAL A 55 0.29 -4.99 -2.79
CA VAL A 55 0.70 -4.90 -1.40
C VAL A 55 -0.53 -4.93 -0.52
N TYR A 56 -0.46 -5.69 0.56
CA TYR A 56 -1.46 -5.67 1.63
C TYR A 56 -0.78 -5.38 2.96
N SER A 57 -1.37 -4.49 3.73
CA SER A 57 -0.97 -4.23 5.11
C SER A 57 -2.17 -4.39 6.01
N CYS A 58 -1.95 -5.04 7.15
CA CYS A 58 -2.89 -5.09 8.25
C CYS A 58 -2.07 -4.85 9.53
N SER A 59 -2.32 -3.73 10.20
CA SER A 59 -1.63 -3.35 11.44
C SER A 59 -2.61 -3.03 12.53
N GLU A 60 -2.19 -3.28 13.76
CA GLU A 60 -2.86 -2.78 14.95
C GLU A 60 -2.42 -1.33 15.20
N ILE A 61 -3.39 -0.43 15.33
CA ILE A 61 -3.16 0.97 15.69
C ILE A 61 -3.32 1.08 17.21
N LEU A 62 -2.18 1.30 17.88
CA LEU A 62 -2.08 1.63 19.31
C LEU A 62 -2.78 0.64 20.28
N GLY A 63 -2.98 -0.63 19.87
CA GLY A 63 -3.63 -1.63 20.72
C GLY A 63 -5.17 -1.55 20.75
N ILE A 64 -5.79 -0.68 19.93
CA ILE A 64 -7.21 -0.33 20.07
C ILE A 64 -8.02 -0.82 18.85
N THR A 65 -7.45 -0.72 17.66
CA THR A 65 -8.15 -1.07 16.42
C THR A 65 -7.17 -1.63 15.39
N TYR A 66 -7.71 -2.32 14.39
CA TYR A 66 -6.94 -2.81 13.25
C TYR A 66 -7.25 -1.94 12.04
N SER A 67 -6.21 -1.57 11.31
CA SER A 67 -6.32 -0.93 10.01
C SER A 67 -5.74 -1.86 8.96
N SER A 68 -6.55 -2.17 7.96
CA SER A 68 -6.11 -2.92 6.80
C SER A 68 -6.21 -2.06 5.55
N THR A 69 -5.16 -2.04 4.74
CA THR A 69 -5.13 -1.34 3.46
C THR A 69 -4.45 -2.21 2.42
N SER A 70 -4.98 -2.18 1.20
CA SER A 70 -4.38 -2.83 0.03
C SER A 70 -4.05 -1.78 -1.03
N TRP A 71 -2.96 -2.01 -1.75
CA TRP A 71 -2.51 -1.18 -2.86
C TRP A 71 -2.22 -2.03 -4.09
N ILE A 72 -2.65 -1.54 -5.24
CA ILE A 72 -2.15 -1.94 -6.55
C ILE A 72 -1.27 -0.79 -7.01
N LEU A 73 0.04 -0.99 -6.95
CA LEU A 73 1.04 0.01 -7.31
C LEU A 73 1.56 -0.27 -8.71
N THR A 74 1.68 0.76 -9.53
CA THR A 74 2.23 0.68 -10.89
C THR A 74 3.36 1.67 -11.08
N ARG A 75 4.35 1.31 -11.90
CA ARG A 75 5.43 2.24 -12.28
C ARG A 75 4.95 3.31 -13.25
N GLU A 76 4.06 2.94 -14.17
CA GLU A 76 3.43 3.88 -15.09
C GLU A 76 2.28 4.61 -14.40
N GLN A 77 2.18 5.92 -14.70
CA GLN A 77 1.08 6.77 -14.22
C GLN A 77 -0.28 6.33 -14.79
N ASN A 78 -0.29 5.90 -16.05
CA ASN A 78 -1.46 5.42 -16.77
C ASN A 78 -1.21 3.98 -17.28
N PRO A 79 -1.24 2.97 -16.39
CA PRO A 79 -0.94 1.60 -16.74
C PRO A 79 -2.04 0.97 -17.62
N PRO A 80 -1.74 -0.11 -18.37
CA PRO A 80 -2.74 -0.87 -19.10
C PRO A 80 -3.84 -1.43 -18.18
N GLU A 81 -5.09 -1.43 -18.66
CA GLU A 81 -6.24 -1.95 -17.89
C GLU A 81 -6.05 -3.43 -17.49
N SER A 82 -5.37 -4.21 -18.33
CA SER A 82 -5.04 -5.62 -18.05
C SER A 82 -4.16 -5.77 -16.80
N LEU A 83 -3.23 -4.84 -16.56
CA LEU A 83 -2.35 -4.85 -15.40
C LEU A 83 -3.14 -4.54 -14.12
N ILE A 84 -4.08 -3.59 -14.21
CA ILE A 84 -5.00 -3.28 -13.12
C ILE A 84 -5.89 -4.48 -12.79
N LYS A 85 -6.55 -5.07 -13.80
CA LYS A 85 -7.40 -6.28 -13.64
C LYS A 85 -6.62 -7.42 -12.99
N LYS A 86 -5.37 -7.65 -13.39
CA LYS A 86 -4.48 -8.63 -12.76
C LYS A 86 -4.31 -8.36 -11.26
N GLY A 87 -4.07 -7.09 -10.87
CA GLY A 87 -3.98 -6.69 -9.47
C GLY A 87 -5.25 -7.01 -8.66
N TYR A 88 -6.43 -6.72 -9.22
CA TYR A 88 -7.71 -7.08 -8.60
C TYR A 88 -7.86 -8.60 -8.41
N SER A 89 -7.59 -9.38 -9.46
CA SER A 89 -7.68 -10.86 -9.38
C SER A 89 -6.72 -11.45 -8.34
N ILE A 90 -5.54 -10.87 -8.14
CA ILE A 90 -4.59 -11.29 -7.09
C ILE A 90 -5.18 -11.05 -5.71
N LEU A 91 -5.76 -9.88 -5.44
CA LEU A 91 -6.39 -9.56 -4.15
C LEU A 91 -7.60 -10.45 -3.87
N GLU A 92 -8.45 -10.65 -4.87
CA GLU A 92 -9.63 -11.53 -4.78
C GLU A 92 -9.22 -12.99 -4.50
N GLY A 93 -8.15 -13.47 -5.14
CA GLY A 93 -7.58 -14.79 -4.86
C GLY A 93 -7.11 -14.96 -3.41
N GLN A 94 -6.72 -13.87 -2.74
CA GLN A 94 -6.38 -13.83 -1.31
C GLN A 94 -7.58 -13.54 -0.40
N LYS A 95 -8.80 -13.46 -0.96
CA LYS A 95 -10.04 -13.09 -0.24
C LYS A 95 -9.98 -11.69 0.39
N ILE A 96 -9.15 -10.80 -0.15
CA ILE A 96 -9.09 -9.39 0.26
C ILE A 96 -10.18 -8.64 -0.51
N LYS A 97 -11.02 -7.91 0.21
CA LYS A 97 -12.11 -7.13 -0.39
C LYS A 97 -11.55 -6.01 -1.25
N THR A 98 -12.01 -5.94 -2.49
CA THR A 98 -11.58 -4.93 -3.47
C THR A 98 -12.58 -3.77 -3.63
N ASP A 99 -13.79 -3.89 -3.08
CA ASP A 99 -14.86 -2.88 -3.18
C ASP A 99 -14.48 -1.49 -2.65
N SER A 100 -13.51 -1.44 -1.72
CA SER A 100 -13.01 -0.20 -1.12
C SER A 100 -11.83 0.41 -1.89
N LEU A 101 -11.31 -0.25 -2.93
CA LEU A 101 -10.23 0.29 -3.74
C LEU A 101 -10.72 1.47 -4.57
N LYS A 102 -10.03 2.59 -4.42
CA LYS A 102 -10.27 3.80 -5.20
C LYS A 102 -9.09 4.05 -6.13
N LYS A 103 -9.37 4.22 -7.42
CA LYS A 103 -8.36 4.67 -8.38
C LYS A 103 -7.90 6.08 -7.99
N THR A 104 -6.60 6.27 -7.84
CA THR A 104 -6.01 7.60 -7.64
C THR A 104 -6.12 8.38 -8.95
N ASN A 105 -6.64 9.61 -8.89
CA ASN A 105 -6.55 10.54 -10.00
C ASN A 105 -5.11 11.10 -10.04
N GLN A 106 -4.41 10.83 -11.13
CA GLN A 106 -3.04 11.28 -11.37
C GLN A 106 -2.98 12.42 -12.41
N GLU A 107 -4.11 13.01 -12.78
CA GLU A 107 -4.17 14.14 -13.71
C GLU A 107 -3.98 15.47 -12.95
N ASN A 108 -3.31 16.44 -13.59
CA ASN A 108 -3.10 17.79 -13.07
C ASN A 108 -2.39 17.88 -11.70
N CYS A 109 -1.43 16.98 -11.43
CA CYS A 109 -0.63 16.95 -10.19
C CYS A 109 0.58 17.93 -10.23
N ASN A 110 0.33 19.22 -10.47
CA ASN A 110 1.37 20.26 -10.47
C ASN A 110 1.70 20.80 -9.07
#